data_AF-A0A925BRH0-F1
#
_entry.id   AF-A0A925BRH0-F1
#
_cell.length_a   1.000
_cell.length_b   1.000
_cell.length_c   1.000
_cell.angle_alpha   90.00
_cell.angle_beta   90.00
_cell.angle_gamma   90.00
#
_symmetry.space_group_name_H-M   'P 1'
#
loop_
_entity.id
_entity.type
_entity.pdbx_description
1 polymer ?
#
loop_
_entity_poly.entity_id
_entity_poly.type
_entity_poly.pdbx_seq_one_letter_code
_entity_poly.pdbx_strand_id
1 'polypeptide(L)'
;DQYAETGSLLFKISQIEDADLALLPFNWSHIAAHPGALEIAKQLSQKAAQQNIPLAVFYLDDATTPVELDNTLVFRTSVNRSTRQQNEVVIPAWSEDFVEHYCQGQVQLRTKSTQPIVGYCGYTSLVKPRNALAHRLRLQLGAIPRAASLAAKAGINLVKHPLPWLYGSRIRSQALHILTRSQDVQCNFLIRDVLHHTEKLTLSQREQFVDNMLNSDYILCTRGGGNFSYRLYETLSCGRIPVLINTDCELPFEDWIDWKQYCVWVEEEDLPHIGTRIREFHDRLTAQQFQDLQMKCRNLWLEWLSPQGFFANFYRYFEP
;
A
#
# COMPACT_ATOMS: atom_id res chain seq x y z
N ASP A 1 -14.70 19.17 4.25
CA ASP A 1 -13.43 18.43 4.20
C ASP A 1 -12.75 18.72 5.53
N GLN A 2 -12.72 17.76 6.43
CA GLN A 2 -12.18 17.92 7.79
C GLN A 2 -10.71 18.37 7.76
N TYR A 3 -9.98 18.07 6.68
CA TYR A 3 -8.62 18.55 6.50
C TYR A 3 -8.54 20.04 6.17
N ALA A 4 -9.48 20.57 5.37
CA ALA A 4 -9.54 22.01 5.11
C ALA A 4 -9.80 22.82 6.39
N GLU A 5 -10.46 22.22 7.38
CA GLU A 5 -10.73 22.83 8.68
C GLU A 5 -9.53 22.74 9.65
N THR A 6 -8.75 21.65 9.58
CA THR A 6 -7.64 21.40 10.50
C THR A 6 -6.26 21.79 9.95
N GLY A 7 -6.14 21.99 8.64
CA GLY A 7 -4.86 22.28 7.98
C GLY A 7 -4.19 23.55 8.47
N SER A 8 -4.96 24.57 8.88
CA SER A 8 -4.44 25.82 9.46
C SER A 8 -3.82 25.65 10.85
N LEU A 9 -4.11 24.55 11.54
CA LEU A 9 -3.48 24.17 12.80
C LEU A 9 -2.11 23.52 12.57
N LEU A 10 -1.88 22.98 11.38
CA LEU A 10 -0.68 22.23 11.02
C LEU A 10 0.29 23.07 10.18
N PHE A 11 -0.23 23.90 9.28
CA PHE A 11 0.56 24.69 8.34
C PHE A 11 0.14 26.16 8.35
N LYS A 12 1.13 27.04 8.25
CA LYS A 12 0.95 28.47 8.05
C LYS A 12 1.59 28.85 6.71
N ILE A 13 0.83 29.51 5.84
CA ILE A 13 1.38 30.09 4.61
C ILE A 13 2.16 31.36 4.99
N SER A 14 3.41 31.43 4.54
CA SER A 14 4.32 32.56 4.78
C SER A 14 5.03 32.99 3.48
N GLN A 15 5.84 34.04 3.58
CA GLN A 15 6.82 34.36 2.54
C GLN A 15 7.96 33.35 2.61
N ILE A 16 8.70 33.18 1.50
CA ILE A 16 9.69 32.11 1.39
C ILE A 16 10.85 32.28 2.40
N GLU A 17 11.13 33.53 2.77
CA GLU A 17 12.21 33.90 3.69
C GLU A 17 11.91 33.48 5.14
N ASP A 18 10.63 33.30 5.48
CA ASP A 18 10.16 32.87 6.80
C ASP A 18 9.61 31.42 6.78
N ALA A 19 9.87 30.66 5.71
CA ALA A 19 9.30 29.33 5.52
C ALA A 19 10.31 28.23 5.88
N ASP A 20 9.84 27.17 6.53
CA ASP A 20 10.64 25.96 6.77
C ASP A 20 10.67 25.03 5.54
N LEU A 21 9.72 25.21 4.63
CA LEU A 21 9.49 24.35 3.47
C LEU A 21 8.79 25.13 2.35
N ALA A 22 9.30 25.00 1.12
CA ALA A 22 8.56 25.40 -0.07
C ALA A 22 7.69 24.24 -0.60
N LEU A 23 6.54 24.53 -1.19
CA LEU A 23 5.64 23.51 -1.74
C LEU A 23 5.42 23.71 -3.24
N LEU A 24 5.60 22.65 -4.03
CA LEU A 24 5.13 22.63 -5.41
C LEU A 24 3.61 22.39 -5.43
N PRO A 25 2.77 23.33 -5.91
CA PRO A 25 1.32 23.28 -5.72
C PRO A 25 0.58 22.38 -6.73
N PHE A 26 1.26 21.41 -7.32
CA PHE A 26 0.69 20.44 -8.25
C PHE A 26 1.46 19.11 -8.21
N ASN A 27 0.77 18.02 -8.58
CA ASN A 27 1.38 16.70 -8.65
C ASN A 27 2.42 16.64 -9.78
N TRP A 28 3.61 16.12 -9.47
CA TRP A 28 4.71 15.94 -10.41
C TRP A 28 4.32 15.12 -11.65
N SER A 29 3.41 14.14 -11.52
CA SER A 29 2.95 13.32 -12.64
C SER A 29 2.31 14.13 -13.78
N HIS A 30 1.82 15.34 -13.48
CA HIS A 30 1.17 16.21 -14.47
C HIS A 30 2.17 17.01 -15.33
N ILE A 31 3.45 17.03 -14.96
CA ILE A 31 4.48 17.84 -15.63
C ILE A 31 4.74 17.36 -17.05
N ALA A 32 4.75 16.04 -17.28
CA ALA A 32 4.95 15.47 -18.61
C ALA A 32 3.91 15.95 -19.64
N ALA A 33 2.71 16.31 -19.18
CA ALA A 33 1.64 16.83 -20.03
C ALA A 33 1.68 18.36 -20.21
N HIS A 34 2.49 19.08 -19.42
CA HIS A 34 2.48 20.55 -19.37
C HIS A 34 3.91 21.13 -19.28
N PRO A 35 4.58 21.41 -20.40
CA PRO A 35 5.96 21.93 -20.41
C PRO A 35 6.15 23.22 -19.59
N GLY A 36 5.14 24.10 -19.52
CA GLY A 36 5.17 25.30 -18.68
C GLY A 36 5.21 24.99 -17.18
N ALA A 37 4.65 23.86 -16.73
CA ALA A 37 4.71 23.44 -15.34
C ALA A 37 6.13 23.04 -14.92
N LEU A 38 6.92 22.46 -15.83
CA LEU A 38 8.33 22.15 -15.56
C LEU A 38 9.14 23.42 -15.30
N GLU A 39 8.92 24.45 -16.11
CA GLU A 39 9.63 25.73 -15.97
C GLU A 39 9.29 26.40 -14.64
N ILE A 40 8.01 26.42 -14.26
CA ILE A 40 7.56 26.92 -12.95
C ILE A 40 8.22 26.12 -11.81
N ALA A 41 8.26 24.80 -11.92
CA ALA A 41 8.87 23.94 -10.91
C ALA A 41 10.37 24.19 -10.75
N LYS A 42 11.09 24.40 -11.86
CA LYS A 42 12.51 24.77 -11.87
C LYS A 42 12.76 26.13 -11.22
N GLN A 43 11.96 27.14 -11.56
CA GLN A 43 12.07 28.47 -10.96
C GLN A 43 11.81 28.43 -9.44
N LEU A 44 10.82 27.66 -9.00
CA LEU A 44 10.53 27.49 -7.58
C LEU A 44 11.65 26.74 -6.84
N SER A 45 12.17 25.66 -7.43
CA SER A 45 13.32 24.91 -6.89
C SER A 45 14.55 25.82 -6.73
N GLN A 46 14.86 26.64 -7.73
CA GLN A 46 15.97 27.61 -7.64
C GLN A 46 15.75 28.65 -6.53
N LYS A 47 14.54 29.20 -6.41
CA LYS A 47 14.21 30.18 -5.37
C LYS A 47 14.31 29.57 -3.96
N ALA A 48 13.82 28.34 -3.79
CA ALA A 48 13.92 27.59 -2.54
C ALA A 48 15.39 27.29 -2.18
N ALA A 49 16.19 26.86 -3.15
CA ALA A 49 17.62 26.60 -2.97
C ALA A 49 18.41 27.86 -2.56
N GLN A 50 18.09 29.02 -3.12
CA GLN A 50 18.73 30.30 -2.73
C GLN A 50 18.50 30.67 -1.26
N GLN A 51 17.39 30.22 -0.68
CA GLN A 51 17.05 30.45 0.73
C GLN A 51 17.43 29.26 1.63
N ASN A 52 18.07 28.22 1.06
CA ASN A 52 18.42 26.99 1.76
C ASN A 52 17.22 26.28 2.42
N ILE A 53 16.04 26.35 1.79
CA ILE A 53 14.83 25.68 2.25
C ILE A 53 14.49 24.53 1.30
N PRO A 54 14.10 23.34 1.78
CA PRO A 54 13.73 22.24 0.91
C PRO A 54 12.43 22.52 0.13
N LEU A 55 12.34 22.01 -1.10
CA LEU A 55 11.12 22.02 -1.90
C LEU A 55 10.40 20.68 -1.80
N ALA A 56 9.21 20.66 -1.19
CA ALA A 56 8.33 19.53 -1.17
C ALA A 56 7.66 19.33 -2.53
N VAL A 57 7.83 18.14 -3.10
CA VAL A 57 7.26 17.72 -4.37
C VAL A 57 6.41 16.47 -4.13
N PHE A 58 5.12 16.54 -4.44
CA PHE A 58 4.25 15.37 -4.38
C PHE A 58 4.24 14.67 -5.75
N TYR A 59 4.60 13.39 -5.77
CA TYR A 59 4.57 12.54 -6.96
C TYR A 59 3.72 11.29 -6.68
N LEU A 60 2.40 11.48 -6.74
CA LEU A 60 1.41 10.45 -6.44
C LEU A 60 1.11 9.64 -7.71
N ASP A 61 2.00 8.69 -8.03
CA ASP A 61 1.90 7.84 -9.20
C ASP A 61 2.45 6.42 -8.90
N ASP A 62 2.19 5.48 -9.80
CA ASP A 62 2.81 4.15 -9.79
C ASP A 62 4.29 4.21 -10.23
N ALA A 63 4.62 5.19 -11.07
CA ALA A 63 5.96 5.42 -11.62
C ALA A 63 6.98 5.69 -10.51
N THR A 64 8.20 5.20 -10.72
CA THR A 64 9.36 5.41 -9.84
C THR A 64 10.44 6.28 -10.47
N THR A 65 10.14 6.98 -11.57
CA THR A 65 11.12 7.86 -12.24
C THR A 65 11.62 8.97 -11.31
N PRO A 66 12.90 9.37 -11.40
CA PRO A 66 13.44 10.49 -10.62
C PRO A 66 12.72 11.81 -10.89
N VAL A 67 12.69 12.67 -9.87
CA VAL A 67 12.34 14.09 -10.00
C VAL A 67 13.63 14.85 -10.26
N GLU A 68 13.77 15.41 -11.46
CA GLU A 68 14.97 16.16 -11.88
C GLU A 68 14.91 17.62 -11.39
N LEU A 69 14.85 17.79 -10.07
CA LEU A 69 14.93 19.08 -9.40
C LEU A 69 15.86 18.99 -8.20
N ASP A 70 16.72 20.00 -8.06
CA ASP A 70 17.62 20.11 -6.92
C ASP A 70 16.88 20.55 -5.66
N ASN A 71 17.48 20.23 -4.50
CA ASN A 71 17.01 20.67 -3.18
C ASN A 71 15.54 20.31 -2.92
N THR A 72 15.16 19.08 -3.27
CA THR A 72 13.79 18.58 -3.13
C THR A 72 13.65 17.57 -2.00
N LEU A 73 12.43 17.46 -1.46
CA LEU A 73 11.91 16.30 -0.75
C LEU A 73 10.72 15.76 -1.54
N VAL A 74 10.84 14.54 -2.04
CA VAL A 74 9.87 13.97 -2.99
C VAL A 74 8.96 12.99 -2.26
N PHE A 75 7.72 13.39 -2.04
CA PHE A 75 6.68 12.58 -1.38
C PHE A 75 5.98 11.68 -2.39
N ARG A 76 6.10 10.36 -2.23
CA ARG A 76 5.61 9.36 -3.19
C ARG A 76 4.82 8.25 -2.51
N THR A 77 3.85 7.70 -3.21
CA THR A 77 3.17 6.48 -2.78
C THR A 77 3.96 5.23 -3.17
N SER A 78 4.62 5.23 -4.34
CA SER A 78 5.31 4.07 -4.92
C SER A 78 6.83 4.23 -4.87
N VAL A 79 7.52 3.36 -4.13
CA VAL A 79 9.00 3.32 -4.06
C VAL A 79 9.48 1.86 -4.04
N ASN A 80 10.61 1.58 -4.68
CA ASN A 80 11.34 0.31 -4.48
C ASN A 80 12.52 0.61 -3.56
N ARG A 81 12.62 -0.06 -2.41
CA ARG A 81 13.65 0.20 -1.41
C ARG A 81 15.05 0.08 -1.99
N SER A 82 15.30 -0.92 -2.84
CA SER A 82 16.60 -1.15 -3.48
C SER A 82 17.06 -0.03 -4.41
N THR A 83 16.14 0.81 -4.91
CA THR A 83 16.45 1.90 -5.85
C THR A 83 15.99 3.27 -5.33
N ARG A 84 15.65 3.38 -4.05
CA ARG A 84 15.16 4.61 -3.44
C ARG A 84 16.25 5.69 -3.46
N GLN A 85 15.87 6.92 -3.79
CA GLN A 85 16.74 8.08 -3.66
C GLN A 85 16.67 8.67 -2.26
N GLN A 86 17.76 9.29 -1.82
CA GLN A 86 17.87 9.82 -0.45
C GLN A 86 16.82 10.90 -0.14
N ASN A 87 16.38 11.65 -1.15
CA ASN A 87 15.37 12.69 -1.03
C ASN A 87 13.92 12.19 -1.16
N GLU A 88 13.69 10.90 -1.35
CA GLU A 88 12.33 10.36 -1.48
C GLU A 88 11.77 10.01 -0.11
N VAL A 89 10.51 10.39 0.13
CA VAL A 89 9.75 10.09 1.33
C VAL A 89 8.49 9.32 0.94
N VAL A 90 8.29 8.16 1.55
CA VAL A 90 7.08 7.35 1.30
C VAL A 90 5.90 7.91 2.09
N ILE A 91 4.77 8.08 1.42
CA ILE A 91 3.51 8.55 2.03
C ILE A 91 2.38 7.53 1.89
N PRO A 92 1.36 7.58 2.78
CA PRO A 92 0.21 6.71 2.67
C PRO A 92 -0.55 6.91 1.36
N ALA A 93 -1.08 5.82 0.82
CA ALA A 93 -2.09 5.89 -0.22
C ALA A 93 -3.44 6.13 0.46
N TRP A 94 -3.80 7.41 0.60
CA TRP A 94 -4.96 7.81 1.38
C TRP A 94 -6.28 7.26 0.82
N SER A 95 -7.16 6.92 1.75
CA SER A 95 -8.54 6.51 1.51
C SER A 95 -9.45 7.18 2.54
N GLU A 96 -10.75 7.05 2.36
CA GLU A 96 -11.74 7.48 3.34
C GLU A 96 -11.56 6.77 4.69
N ASP A 97 -12.16 7.33 5.75
CA ASP A 97 -12.27 6.64 7.03
C ASP A 97 -13.40 5.59 6.96
N PHE A 98 -13.04 4.31 6.91
CA PHE A 98 -14.05 3.26 6.75
C PHE A 98 -14.89 3.03 8.00
N VAL A 99 -14.32 3.26 9.19
CA VAL A 99 -15.06 3.10 10.45
C VAL A 99 -16.07 4.23 10.59
N GLU A 100 -15.67 5.46 10.27
CA GLU A 100 -16.59 6.59 10.26
C GLU A 100 -17.70 6.40 9.23
N HIS A 101 -17.35 6.04 7.99
CA HIS A 101 -18.29 5.98 6.88
C HIS A 101 -19.22 4.77 6.92
N TYR A 102 -18.71 3.58 7.26
CA TYR A 102 -19.47 2.32 7.16
C TYR A 102 -19.84 1.70 8.52
N CYS A 103 -19.23 2.16 9.61
CA CYS A 103 -19.41 1.58 10.95
C CYS A 103 -19.90 2.59 12.00
N GLN A 104 -20.41 3.75 11.59
CA GLN A 104 -20.93 4.80 12.49
C GLN A 104 -19.90 5.24 13.55
N GLY A 105 -18.63 5.31 13.18
CA GLY A 105 -17.54 5.69 14.07
C GLY A 105 -17.12 4.59 15.07
N GLN A 106 -17.73 3.40 15.03
CA GLN A 106 -17.46 2.32 15.97
C GLN A 106 -16.65 1.18 15.34
N VAL A 107 -15.49 0.90 15.91
CA VAL A 107 -14.63 -0.21 15.47
C VAL A 107 -15.33 -1.55 15.70
N GLN A 108 -15.53 -2.30 14.61
CA GLN A 108 -16.18 -3.61 14.65
C GLN A 108 -15.17 -4.71 14.98
N LEU A 109 -14.90 -4.96 16.26
CA LEU A 109 -13.91 -5.96 16.69
C LEU A 109 -14.33 -7.39 16.36
N ARG A 110 -13.39 -8.19 15.85
CA ARG A 110 -13.55 -9.64 15.67
C ARG A 110 -13.06 -10.40 16.88
N THR A 111 -13.73 -11.50 17.17
CA THR A 111 -13.26 -12.46 18.18
C THR A 111 -12.31 -13.45 17.51
N LYS A 112 -11.22 -13.79 18.21
CA LYS A 112 -10.24 -14.74 17.69
C LYS A 112 -10.88 -16.13 17.52
N SER A 113 -10.91 -16.63 16.30
CA SER A 113 -11.29 -18.00 15.96
C SER A 113 -10.11 -18.97 16.15
N THR A 114 -10.36 -20.28 16.07
CA THR A 114 -9.28 -21.29 16.03
C THR A 114 -8.54 -21.26 14.69
N GLN A 115 -9.23 -20.98 13.59
CA GLN A 115 -8.65 -20.87 12.25
C GLN A 115 -8.82 -19.45 11.72
N PRO A 116 -7.72 -18.78 11.31
CA PRO A 116 -7.77 -17.41 10.83
C PRO A 116 -8.50 -17.34 9.49
N ILE A 117 -9.35 -16.31 9.34
CA ILE A 117 -10.07 -16.01 8.11
C ILE A 117 -9.30 -14.92 7.36
N VAL A 118 -8.84 -15.24 6.15
CA VAL A 118 -8.12 -14.32 5.26
C VAL A 118 -9.07 -13.79 4.21
N GLY A 119 -9.23 -12.47 4.19
CA GLY A 119 -10.08 -11.72 3.28
C GLY A 119 -9.33 -11.22 2.06
N TYR A 120 -10.03 -11.24 0.92
CA TYR A 120 -9.62 -10.53 -0.28
C TYR A 120 -10.84 -10.23 -1.14
N CYS A 121 -11.08 -8.95 -1.42
CA CYS A 121 -12.03 -8.52 -2.43
C CYS A 121 -11.32 -7.77 -3.54
N GLY A 122 -11.48 -8.26 -4.78
CA GLY A 122 -11.07 -7.51 -5.95
C GLY A 122 -10.63 -8.34 -7.15
N TYR A 123 -10.04 -7.65 -8.11
CA TYR A 123 -9.58 -8.23 -9.37
C TYR A 123 -8.43 -9.21 -9.15
N THR A 124 -8.43 -10.36 -9.82
CA THR A 124 -7.33 -11.34 -9.74
C THR A 124 -6.46 -11.37 -10.98
N SER A 125 -7.05 -11.25 -12.17
CA SER A 125 -6.48 -11.87 -13.36
C SER A 125 -5.30 -11.12 -14.00
N LEU A 126 -4.34 -11.93 -14.43
CA LEU A 126 -3.44 -11.64 -15.52
C LEU A 126 -4.12 -12.03 -16.84
N VAL A 127 -4.28 -11.03 -17.72
CA VAL A 127 -4.43 -11.14 -19.19
C VAL A 127 -5.86 -11.33 -19.74
N LYS A 128 -6.10 -10.62 -20.85
CA LYS A 128 -7.24 -10.71 -21.78
C LYS A 128 -7.60 -12.19 -22.11
N PRO A 129 -8.84 -12.50 -22.52
CA PRO A 129 -9.35 -13.88 -22.68
C PRO A 129 -8.52 -14.82 -23.56
N ARG A 130 -7.70 -14.31 -24.49
CA ARG A 130 -6.74 -15.12 -25.25
C ARG A 130 -5.58 -15.56 -24.33
N ASN A 131 -5.48 -16.87 -24.08
CA ASN A 131 -4.43 -17.57 -23.32
C ASN A 131 -4.58 -17.64 -21.78
N ALA A 132 -5.76 -17.35 -21.23
CA ALA A 132 -6.01 -17.36 -19.79
C ALA A 132 -5.60 -18.67 -19.08
N LEU A 133 -5.82 -19.83 -19.73
CA LEU A 133 -5.46 -21.14 -19.16
C LEU A 133 -3.95 -21.32 -19.01
N ALA A 134 -3.17 -20.97 -20.03
CA ALA A 134 -1.71 -21.10 -20.02
C ALA A 134 -1.07 -20.16 -18.99
N HIS A 135 -1.58 -18.92 -18.87
CA HIS A 135 -1.13 -17.97 -17.85
C HIS A 135 -1.49 -18.43 -16.44
N ARG A 136 -2.71 -18.94 -16.23
CA ARG A 136 -3.13 -19.53 -14.96
C ARG A 136 -2.20 -20.68 -14.57
N LEU A 137 -1.94 -21.61 -15.49
CA LEU A 137 -1.03 -22.72 -15.23
C LEU A 137 0.39 -22.23 -14.88
N ARG A 138 0.92 -21.26 -15.63
CA ARG A 138 2.23 -20.64 -15.34
C ARG A 138 2.29 -20.06 -13.92
N LEU A 139 1.26 -19.34 -13.49
CA LEU A 139 1.20 -18.74 -12.16
C LEU A 139 1.16 -19.79 -11.06
N GLN A 140 0.35 -20.83 -11.25
CA GLN A 140 0.24 -21.96 -10.33
C GLN A 140 1.56 -22.72 -10.22
N LEU A 141 2.26 -22.96 -11.33
CA LEU A 141 3.58 -23.57 -11.31
C LEU A 141 4.62 -22.67 -10.63
N GLY A 142 4.55 -21.35 -10.84
CA GLY A 142 5.41 -20.38 -10.16
C GLY A 142 5.18 -20.30 -8.64
N ALA A 143 4.02 -20.75 -8.15
CA ALA A 143 3.72 -20.82 -6.71
C ALA A 143 4.34 -22.07 -6.03
N ILE A 144 4.88 -23.01 -6.79
CA ILE A 144 5.49 -24.25 -6.28
C ILE A 144 7.02 -24.11 -6.31
N PRO A 145 7.74 -24.09 -5.17
CA PRO A 145 9.17 -23.80 -5.13
C PRO A 145 10.02 -24.70 -6.04
N ARG A 146 9.74 -26.00 -6.05
CA ARG A 146 10.45 -26.97 -6.89
C ARG A 146 10.20 -26.73 -8.38
N ALA A 147 8.96 -26.44 -8.78
CA ALA A 147 8.64 -26.20 -10.18
C ALA A 147 9.25 -24.88 -10.67
N ALA A 148 9.18 -23.82 -9.85
CA ALA A 148 9.84 -22.55 -10.13
C ALA A 148 11.37 -22.73 -10.31
N SER A 149 12.02 -23.47 -9.41
CA SER A 149 13.46 -23.75 -9.48
C SER A 149 13.86 -24.55 -10.74
N LEU A 150 13.11 -25.60 -11.07
CA LEU A 150 13.36 -26.42 -12.26
C LEU A 150 13.17 -25.63 -13.55
N ALA A 151 12.11 -24.82 -13.64
CA ALA A 151 11.86 -23.98 -14.79
C ALA A 151 12.95 -22.91 -14.97
N ALA A 152 13.41 -22.30 -13.87
CA ALA A 152 14.51 -21.33 -13.92
C ALA A 152 15.81 -21.95 -14.47
N LYS A 153 16.13 -23.19 -14.04
CA LYS A 153 17.29 -23.95 -14.59
C LYS A 153 17.15 -24.27 -16.07
N ALA A 154 15.92 -24.41 -16.57
CA ALA A 154 15.61 -24.59 -17.98
C ALA A 154 15.46 -23.26 -18.76
N GLY A 155 15.78 -22.11 -18.15
CA GLY A 155 15.64 -20.78 -18.78
C GLY A 155 14.20 -20.25 -18.86
N ILE A 156 13.23 -20.94 -18.25
CA ILE A 156 11.81 -20.55 -18.24
C ILE A 156 11.52 -19.77 -16.95
N ASN A 157 11.24 -18.48 -17.09
CA ASN A 157 10.97 -17.66 -15.92
C ASN A 157 9.49 -17.72 -15.50
N LEU A 158 9.14 -18.65 -14.60
CA LEU A 158 7.78 -18.74 -14.05
C LEU A 158 7.46 -17.66 -13.01
N VAL A 159 8.49 -17.02 -12.45
CA VAL A 159 8.38 -16.08 -11.32
C VAL A 159 8.42 -14.62 -11.77
N LYS A 160 9.15 -14.25 -12.83
CA LYS A 160 9.13 -12.89 -13.38
C LYS A 160 8.19 -12.81 -14.58
N HIS A 161 7.23 -11.90 -14.52
CA HIS A 161 6.41 -11.53 -15.68
C HIS A 161 7.21 -10.57 -16.57
N PRO A 162 7.20 -10.71 -17.92
CA PRO A 162 7.95 -9.83 -18.82
C PRO A 162 7.46 -8.38 -18.83
N LEU A 163 6.28 -8.12 -18.26
CA LEU A 163 5.68 -6.78 -18.15
C LEU A 163 5.69 -6.35 -16.68
N PRO A 164 6.49 -5.34 -16.28
CA PRO A 164 6.63 -4.92 -14.89
C PRO A 164 5.32 -4.50 -14.22
N TRP A 165 4.40 -3.84 -14.93
CA TRP A 165 3.09 -3.43 -14.38
C TRP A 165 2.15 -4.62 -14.04
N LEU A 166 2.49 -5.82 -14.49
CA LEU A 166 1.76 -7.06 -14.21
C LEU A 166 2.35 -7.83 -13.02
N TYR A 167 3.43 -7.33 -12.43
CA TYR A 167 4.11 -7.95 -11.31
C TYR A 167 3.22 -8.02 -10.05
N GLY A 168 2.49 -6.96 -9.70
CA GLY A 168 1.53 -7.01 -8.58
C GLY A 168 0.40 -8.00 -8.81
N SER A 169 -0.15 -8.06 -10.03
CA SER A 169 -1.17 -9.04 -10.40
C SER A 169 -0.69 -10.49 -10.31
N ARG A 170 0.59 -10.73 -10.63
CA ARG A 170 1.21 -12.06 -10.47
C ARG A 170 1.28 -12.47 -9.01
N ILE A 171 1.92 -11.66 -8.16
CA ILE A 171 2.10 -11.93 -6.73
C ILE A 171 0.76 -12.21 -6.06
N ARG A 172 -0.22 -11.35 -6.34
CA ARG A 172 -1.59 -11.48 -5.85
C ARG A 172 -2.25 -12.78 -6.28
N SER A 173 -2.15 -13.13 -7.57
CA SER A 173 -2.71 -14.38 -8.09
C SER A 173 -2.07 -15.61 -7.44
N GLN A 174 -0.77 -15.58 -7.22
CA GLN A 174 -0.03 -16.66 -6.56
C GLN A 174 -0.44 -16.79 -5.09
N ALA A 175 -0.49 -15.68 -4.35
CA ALA A 175 -0.94 -15.65 -2.96
C ALA A 175 -2.34 -16.28 -2.80
N LEU A 176 -3.30 -15.84 -3.61
CA LEU A 176 -4.67 -16.38 -3.58
C LEU A 176 -4.71 -17.87 -3.94
N HIS A 177 -3.93 -18.30 -4.92
CA HIS A 177 -3.84 -19.70 -5.30
C HIS A 177 -3.30 -20.59 -4.16
N ILE A 178 -2.28 -20.12 -3.45
CA ILE A 178 -1.67 -20.83 -2.32
C ILE A 178 -2.65 -20.85 -1.13
N LEU A 179 -3.24 -19.70 -0.78
CA LEU A 179 -4.17 -19.57 0.35
C LEU A 179 -5.40 -20.47 0.17
N THR A 180 -6.01 -20.52 -1.03
CA THR A 180 -7.16 -21.41 -1.30
C THR A 180 -6.86 -22.91 -1.17
N ARG A 181 -5.58 -23.30 -1.10
CA ARG A 181 -5.14 -24.71 -0.94
C ARG A 181 -4.55 -25.00 0.42
N SER A 182 -4.27 -23.95 1.20
CA SER A 182 -3.72 -24.10 2.54
C SER A 182 -4.80 -24.65 3.48
N GLN A 183 -4.42 -25.62 4.31
CA GLN A 183 -5.26 -26.09 5.42
C GLN A 183 -5.10 -25.19 6.66
N ASP A 184 -4.14 -24.26 6.64
CA ASP A 184 -3.79 -23.43 7.78
C ASP A 184 -4.78 -22.28 7.98
N VAL A 185 -5.51 -21.87 6.93
CA VAL A 185 -6.36 -20.68 6.92
C VAL A 185 -7.71 -20.96 6.25
N GLN A 186 -8.73 -20.20 6.62
CA GLN A 186 -9.99 -20.11 5.88
C GLN A 186 -9.95 -18.89 4.94
N CYS A 187 -10.48 -19.01 3.73
CA CYS A 187 -10.51 -17.91 2.76
C CYS A 187 -11.91 -17.29 2.64
N ASN A 188 -12.00 -15.97 2.84
CA ASN A 188 -13.17 -15.15 2.50
C ASN A 188 -12.83 -14.32 1.26
N PHE A 189 -12.87 -14.93 0.08
CA PHE A 189 -12.44 -14.31 -1.17
C PHE A 189 -13.62 -13.95 -2.07
N LEU A 190 -13.73 -12.66 -2.41
CA LEU A 190 -14.66 -12.13 -3.41
C LEU A 190 -13.87 -11.71 -4.66
N ILE A 191 -13.72 -12.64 -5.60
CA ILE A 191 -12.95 -12.43 -6.82
C ILE A 191 -13.81 -11.75 -7.89
N ARG A 192 -13.24 -10.72 -8.55
CA ARG A 192 -13.92 -9.96 -9.60
C ARG A 192 -13.14 -10.00 -10.93
N ASP A 193 -13.85 -9.80 -12.03
CA ASP A 193 -13.31 -9.86 -13.40
C ASP A 193 -12.90 -8.49 -13.96
N VAL A 194 -13.19 -7.39 -13.26
CA VAL A 194 -12.88 -6.01 -13.67
C VAL A 194 -11.93 -5.34 -12.67
N LEU A 195 -10.94 -4.60 -13.19
CA LEU A 195 -9.98 -3.83 -12.39
C LEU A 195 -10.67 -2.58 -11.82
N HIS A 196 -10.59 -2.37 -10.51
CA HIS A 196 -11.29 -1.27 -9.81
C HIS A 196 -10.75 0.14 -10.10
N HIS A 197 -9.57 0.27 -10.72
CA HIS A 197 -9.00 1.58 -11.05
C HIS A 197 -9.58 2.19 -12.33
N THR A 198 -10.28 1.42 -13.17
CA THR A 198 -10.79 1.91 -14.46
C THR A 198 -12.27 2.31 -14.43
N GLU A 199 -13.02 1.89 -13.41
CA GLU A 199 -14.44 2.20 -13.26
C GLU A 199 -14.73 2.59 -11.81
N LYS A 200 -15.50 3.67 -11.60
CA LYS A 200 -16.04 3.99 -10.27
C LYS A 200 -16.88 2.80 -9.81
N LEU A 201 -16.49 2.20 -8.68
CA LEU A 201 -17.30 1.16 -8.04
C LEU A 201 -18.73 1.68 -7.83
N THR A 202 -19.70 0.83 -8.09
CA THR A 202 -21.07 1.11 -7.63
C THR A 202 -21.09 1.09 -6.09
N LEU A 203 -22.03 1.81 -5.47
CA LEU A 203 -22.18 1.82 -4.00
C LEU A 203 -22.26 0.39 -3.45
N SER A 204 -23.06 -0.47 -4.07
CA SER A 204 -23.17 -1.89 -3.69
C SER A 204 -21.84 -2.66 -3.79
N GLN A 205 -21.01 -2.37 -4.81
CA GLN A 205 -19.69 -3.00 -4.92
C GLN A 205 -18.70 -2.51 -3.86
N ARG A 206 -18.85 -1.26 -3.40
CA ARG A 206 -18.04 -0.70 -2.30
C ARG A 206 -18.49 -1.30 -0.96
N GLU A 207 -19.78 -1.41 -0.71
CA GLU A 207 -20.34 -2.08 0.48
C GLU A 207 -19.86 -3.55 0.57
N GLN A 208 -19.88 -4.30 -0.53
CA GLN A 208 -19.34 -5.67 -0.56
C GLN A 208 -17.84 -5.75 -0.24
N PHE A 209 -17.07 -4.74 -0.67
CA PHE A 209 -15.64 -4.67 -0.38
C PHE A 209 -15.40 -4.46 1.11
N VAL A 210 -16.16 -3.54 1.72
CA VAL A 210 -16.12 -3.26 3.16
C VAL A 210 -16.60 -4.47 3.95
N ASP A 211 -17.71 -5.09 3.57
CA ASP A 211 -18.26 -6.28 4.23
C ASP A 211 -17.26 -7.45 4.22
N ASN A 212 -16.61 -7.70 3.08
CA ASN A 212 -15.54 -8.69 3.00
C ASN A 212 -14.40 -8.41 4.00
N MET A 213 -14.03 -7.15 4.16
CA MET A 213 -12.99 -6.70 5.08
C MET A 213 -13.42 -6.86 6.55
N LEU A 214 -14.64 -6.43 6.89
CA LEU A 214 -15.20 -6.56 8.23
C LEU A 214 -15.43 -8.03 8.63
N ASN A 215 -15.72 -8.89 7.66
CA ASN A 215 -15.94 -10.33 7.85
C ASN A 215 -14.68 -11.20 7.78
N SER A 216 -13.48 -10.60 7.81
CA SER A 216 -12.20 -11.32 7.78
C SER A 216 -11.28 -10.89 8.92
N ASP A 217 -10.47 -11.81 9.44
CA ASP A 217 -9.50 -11.51 10.52
C ASP A 217 -8.27 -10.78 9.96
N TYR A 218 -7.80 -11.27 8.81
CA TYR A 218 -6.62 -10.79 8.10
C TYR A 218 -6.98 -10.39 6.68
N ILE A 219 -6.33 -9.38 6.12
CA ILE A 219 -6.61 -8.91 4.75
C ILE A 219 -5.37 -8.98 3.88
N LEU A 220 -5.47 -9.66 2.74
CA LEU A 220 -4.36 -9.79 1.81
C LEU A 220 -4.03 -8.45 1.13
N CYS A 221 -2.91 -7.86 1.53
CA CYS A 221 -2.41 -6.57 1.06
C CYS A 221 -1.17 -6.79 0.18
N THR A 222 -1.39 -6.75 -1.12
CA THR A 222 -0.32 -6.83 -2.12
C THR A 222 -0.29 -5.56 -2.94
N ARG A 223 0.86 -5.32 -3.58
CA ARG A 223 1.00 -4.21 -4.51
C ARG A 223 0.13 -4.33 -5.76
N GLY A 224 -0.14 -3.19 -6.39
CA GLY A 224 -0.76 -3.07 -7.71
C GLY A 224 0.27 -2.87 -8.83
N GLY A 225 0.03 -1.88 -9.69
CA GLY A 225 1.03 -1.41 -10.67
C GLY A 225 2.23 -0.78 -9.95
N GLY A 226 1.98 0.18 -9.06
CA GLY A 226 2.97 0.74 -8.14
C GLY A 226 3.35 -0.21 -7.01
N ASN A 227 4.47 0.05 -6.32
CA ASN A 227 4.99 -0.74 -5.21
C ASN A 227 4.38 -0.34 -3.86
N PHE A 228 3.06 -0.23 -3.82
CA PHE A 228 2.29 0.13 -2.63
C PHE A 228 0.89 -0.48 -2.71
N SER A 229 0.12 -0.37 -1.62
CA SER A 229 -1.23 -0.94 -1.54
C SER A 229 -2.19 0.03 -0.87
N TYR A 230 -3.21 0.49 -1.60
CA TYR A 230 -4.36 1.18 -0.98
C TYR A 230 -5.00 0.30 0.10
N ARG A 231 -5.12 -1.01 -0.18
CA ARG A 231 -5.77 -1.96 0.73
C ARG A 231 -5.06 -2.05 2.08
N LEU A 232 -3.75 -1.81 2.15
CA LEU A 232 -3.02 -1.76 3.42
C LEU A 232 -3.63 -0.71 4.35
N TYR A 233 -3.81 0.50 3.85
CA TYR A 233 -4.34 1.62 4.63
C TYR A 233 -5.84 1.50 4.89
N GLU A 234 -6.62 0.98 3.92
CA GLU A 234 -8.04 0.66 4.12
C GLU A 234 -8.24 -0.43 5.20
N THR A 235 -7.35 -1.42 5.25
CA THR A 235 -7.36 -2.49 6.25
C THR A 235 -7.10 -1.93 7.64
N LEU A 236 -6.08 -1.08 7.79
CA LEU A 236 -5.75 -0.45 9.06
C LEU A 236 -6.86 0.52 9.51
N SER A 237 -7.48 1.25 8.59
CA SER A 237 -8.60 2.15 8.92
C SER A 237 -9.79 1.38 9.49
N CYS A 238 -10.02 0.13 9.09
CA CYS A 238 -11.03 -0.77 9.67
C CYS A 238 -10.62 -1.44 10.99
N GLY A 239 -9.40 -1.21 11.48
CA GLY A 239 -8.84 -1.97 12.60
C GLY A 239 -8.64 -3.46 12.27
N ARG A 240 -8.42 -3.80 11.00
CA ARG A 240 -8.12 -5.17 10.55
C ARG A 240 -6.61 -5.36 10.43
N ILE A 241 -6.17 -6.62 10.43
CA ILE A 241 -4.74 -6.97 10.41
C ILE A 241 -4.30 -7.23 8.96
N PRO A 242 -3.38 -6.45 8.40
CA PRO A 242 -2.88 -6.69 7.05
C PRO A 242 -2.03 -7.97 6.97
N VAL A 243 -2.11 -8.67 5.84
CA VAL A 243 -1.08 -9.61 5.36
C VAL A 243 -0.33 -8.90 4.26
N LEU A 244 0.83 -8.34 4.58
CA LEU A 244 1.65 -7.60 3.65
C LEU A 244 2.64 -8.53 2.97
N ILE A 245 2.65 -8.54 1.64
CA ILE A 245 3.71 -9.21 0.87
C ILE A 245 4.75 -8.17 0.50
N ASN A 246 5.92 -8.26 1.13
CA ASN A 246 7.04 -7.37 0.84
C ASN A 246 7.64 -7.71 -0.52
N THR A 247 7.46 -6.79 -1.47
CA THR A 247 8.02 -6.89 -2.82
C THR A 247 9.02 -5.77 -3.05
N ASP A 248 10.00 -5.65 -2.14
CA ASP A 248 10.94 -4.52 -2.06
C ASP A 248 10.23 -3.18 -1.77
N CYS A 249 9.12 -3.21 -1.03
CA CYS A 249 8.40 -2.00 -0.67
C CYS A 249 9.01 -1.30 0.55
N GLU A 250 8.65 -0.04 0.69
CA GLU A 250 8.92 0.78 1.86
C GLU A 250 7.62 1.40 2.32
N LEU A 251 7.45 1.54 3.63
CA LEU A 251 6.24 2.04 4.26
C LEU A 251 6.49 3.42 4.89
N PRO A 252 5.43 4.24 5.04
CA PRO A 252 5.56 5.54 5.69
C PRO A 252 6.09 5.41 7.12
N PHE A 253 6.96 6.34 7.51
CA PHE A 253 7.51 6.46 8.87
C PHE A 253 8.16 5.17 9.41
N GLU A 254 8.85 4.39 8.58
CA GLU A 254 9.53 3.14 9.03
C GLU A 254 10.54 3.35 10.16
N ASP A 255 11.13 4.54 10.30
CA ASP A 255 12.04 4.86 11.40
C ASP A 255 11.30 5.01 12.75
N TRP A 256 9.99 5.26 12.74
CA TRP A 256 9.17 5.48 13.93
C TRP A 256 8.13 4.38 14.18
N ILE A 257 7.78 3.60 13.14
CA ILE A 257 6.74 2.57 13.19
C ILE A 257 7.37 1.20 12.96
N ASP A 258 7.33 0.34 13.99
CA ASP A 258 7.65 -1.08 13.82
C ASP A 258 6.47 -1.82 13.14
N TRP A 259 6.45 -1.74 11.81
CA TRP A 259 5.39 -2.28 10.96
C TRP A 259 5.14 -3.78 11.15
N LYS A 260 6.15 -4.56 11.57
CA LYS A 260 6.02 -6.01 11.80
C LYS A 260 5.15 -6.34 13.01
N GLN A 261 4.85 -5.36 13.87
CA GLN A 261 3.88 -5.53 14.96
C GLN A 261 2.43 -5.44 14.48
N TYR A 262 2.17 -4.73 13.38
CA TYR A 262 0.83 -4.41 12.91
C TYR A 262 0.34 -5.31 11.79
N CYS A 263 1.23 -6.06 11.13
CA CYS A 263 0.88 -6.91 10.00
C CYS A 263 1.56 -8.28 10.05
N VAL A 264 0.96 -9.25 9.36
CA VAL A 264 1.64 -10.47 8.96
C VAL A 264 2.60 -10.09 7.82
N TRP A 265 3.87 -9.89 8.16
CA TRP A 265 4.91 -9.56 7.21
C TRP A 265 5.41 -10.82 6.49
N VAL A 266 5.27 -10.85 5.15
CA VAL A 266 5.65 -11.99 4.32
C VAL A 266 6.62 -11.52 3.26
N GLU A 267 7.87 -11.99 3.32
CA GLU A 267 8.83 -11.76 2.24
C GLU A 267 8.37 -12.45 0.95
N GLU A 268 8.70 -11.92 -0.23
CA GLU A 268 8.31 -12.53 -1.51
C GLU A 268 8.76 -14.00 -1.60
N GLU A 269 9.95 -14.33 -1.09
CA GLU A 269 10.50 -15.68 -1.10
C GLU A 269 9.69 -16.65 -0.24
N ASP A 270 9.01 -16.13 0.79
CA ASP A 270 8.16 -16.87 1.71
C ASP A 270 6.71 -17.01 1.22
N LEU A 271 6.38 -16.44 0.06
CA LEU A 271 5.06 -16.53 -0.55
C LEU A 271 4.50 -17.97 -0.60
N PRO A 272 5.26 -19.03 -0.97
CA PRO A 272 4.79 -20.41 -0.94
C PRO A 272 4.29 -20.90 0.42
N HIS A 273 4.73 -20.25 1.51
CA HIS A 273 4.39 -20.59 2.90
C HIS A 273 3.43 -19.56 3.53
N ILE A 274 2.82 -18.66 2.75
CA ILE A 274 1.98 -17.57 3.26
C ILE A 274 0.87 -18.04 4.22
N GLY A 275 0.23 -19.20 3.95
CA GLY A 275 -0.79 -19.76 4.85
C GLY A 275 -0.23 -20.12 6.22
N THR A 276 0.93 -20.77 6.25
CA THR A 276 1.63 -21.14 7.49
C THR A 276 2.11 -19.90 8.24
N ARG A 277 2.62 -18.86 7.54
CA ARG A 277 3.01 -17.59 8.17
C ARG A 277 1.84 -16.89 8.87
N ILE A 278 0.67 -16.86 8.22
CA ILE A 278 -0.56 -16.30 8.81
C ILE A 278 -0.97 -17.10 10.05
N ARG A 279 -0.91 -18.44 9.96
CA ARG A 279 -1.21 -19.34 11.08
C ARG A 279 -0.27 -19.14 12.26
N GLU A 280 1.03 -19.11 12.04
CA GLU A 280 2.05 -18.85 13.07
C GLU A 280 1.80 -17.51 13.77
N PHE A 281 1.51 -16.46 13.00
CA PHE A 281 1.16 -15.15 13.54
C PHE A 281 -0.15 -15.17 14.33
N HIS A 282 -1.13 -15.96 13.90
CA HIS A 282 -2.42 -16.05 14.56
C HIS A 282 -2.33 -16.82 15.89
N ASP A 283 -1.59 -17.92 15.91
CA ASP A 283 -1.52 -18.84 17.07
C ASP A 283 -0.71 -18.26 18.23
N ARG A 284 0.24 -17.36 17.95
CA ARG A 284 0.99 -16.65 19.01
C ARG A 284 0.16 -15.62 19.77
N LEU A 285 -1.03 -15.24 19.26
CA LEU A 285 -1.90 -14.26 19.90
C LEU A 285 -2.92 -14.95 20.80
N THR A 286 -3.09 -14.45 22.01
CA THR A 286 -4.30 -14.73 22.80
C THR A 286 -5.52 -14.03 22.18
N ALA A 287 -6.73 -14.44 22.59
CA ALA A 287 -7.95 -13.78 22.13
C ALA A 287 -7.97 -12.27 22.47
N GLN A 288 -7.46 -11.89 23.65
CA GLN A 288 -7.35 -10.49 24.06
C GLN A 288 -6.32 -9.75 23.19
N GLN A 289 -5.11 -10.29 23.03
CA GLN A 289 -4.08 -9.68 22.19
C GLN A 289 -4.53 -9.48 20.73
N PHE A 290 -5.37 -10.38 20.22
CA PHE A 290 -5.96 -10.26 18.88
C PHE A 290 -6.94 -9.08 18.79
N GLN A 291 -7.76 -8.82 19.81
CA GLN A 291 -8.63 -7.64 19.86
C GLN A 291 -7.83 -6.35 20.08
N ASP A 292 -6.83 -6.39 20.98
CA ASP A 292 -5.94 -5.24 21.22
C ASP A 292 -5.19 -4.86 19.94
N LEU A 293 -4.73 -5.84 19.15
CA LEU A 293 -4.05 -5.59 17.88
C LEU A 293 -4.97 -4.92 16.85
N GLN A 294 -6.25 -5.28 16.81
CA GLN A 294 -7.23 -4.61 15.94
C GLN A 294 -7.39 -3.12 16.31
N MET A 295 -7.47 -2.81 17.60
CA MET A 295 -7.49 -1.42 18.07
C MET A 295 -6.19 -0.70 17.77
N LYS A 296 -5.04 -1.35 17.96
CA LYS A 296 -3.72 -0.80 17.59
C LYS A 296 -3.63 -0.48 16.09
N CYS A 297 -4.15 -1.34 15.21
CA CYS A 297 -4.21 -1.07 13.78
C CYS A 297 -5.04 0.17 13.46
N ARG A 298 -6.22 0.31 14.10
CA ARG A 298 -7.06 1.50 13.96
C ARG A 298 -6.36 2.77 14.43
N ASN A 299 -5.73 2.73 15.61
CA ASN A 299 -5.04 3.89 16.17
C ASN A 299 -3.81 4.27 15.33
N LEU A 300 -3.06 3.28 14.82
CA LEU A 300 -1.98 3.54 13.88
C LEU A 300 -2.50 4.33 12.66
N TRP A 301 -3.64 3.94 12.10
CA TRP A 301 -4.23 4.68 11.00
C TRP A 301 -4.61 6.10 11.41
N LEU A 302 -5.34 6.28 12.52
CA LEU A 302 -5.78 7.60 12.98
C LEU A 302 -4.62 8.55 13.24
N GLU A 303 -3.62 8.09 14.00
CA GLU A 303 -2.54 8.92 14.51
C GLU A 303 -1.42 9.16 13.50
N TRP A 304 -1.20 8.26 12.54
CA TRP A 304 -0.02 8.31 11.64
C TRP A 304 -0.34 8.29 10.15
N LEU A 305 -1.39 7.60 9.71
CA LEU A 305 -1.56 7.25 8.28
C LEU A 305 -2.77 7.89 7.61
N SER A 306 -3.75 8.35 8.37
CA SER A 306 -4.82 9.22 7.90
C SER A 306 -4.21 10.53 7.39
N PRO A 307 -4.89 11.30 6.51
CA PRO A 307 -4.38 12.60 6.08
C PRO A 307 -4.01 13.49 7.27
N GLN A 308 -4.88 13.59 8.27
CA GLN A 308 -4.63 14.37 9.48
C GLN A 308 -3.46 13.81 10.31
N GLY A 309 -3.40 12.50 10.54
CA GLY A 309 -2.33 11.85 11.30
C GLY A 309 -0.96 11.97 10.63
N PHE A 310 -0.91 11.79 9.31
CA PHE A 310 0.31 11.97 8.52
C PHE A 310 0.82 13.40 8.65
N PHE A 311 -0.04 14.39 8.42
CA PHE A 311 0.37 15.80 8.48
C PHE A 311 0.67 16.29 9.89
N ALA A 312 0.03 15.73 10.92
CA ALA A 312 0.39 15.98 12.32
C ALA A 312 1.81 15.48 12.67
N ASN A 313 2.32 14.48 11.96
CA ASN A 313 3.67 13.94 12.12
C ASN A 313 4.66 14.40 11.03
N PHE A 314 4.23 15.28 10.12
CA PHE A 314 5.02 15.67 8.95
C PHE A 314 6.31 16.42 9.30
N TYR A 315 6.29 17.18 10.39
CA TYR A 315 7.45 17.93 10.89
C TYR A 315 8.67 17.03 11.16
N ARG A 316 8.45 15.73 11.45
CA ARG A 316 9.52 14.76 11.75
C ARG A 316 10.50 14.55 10.60
N TYR A 317 10.10 14.81 9.35
CA TYR A 317 11.01 14.74 8.21
C TYR A 317 12.01 15.89 8.14
N PHE A 318 11.86 16.89 9.01
CA PHE A 318 12.68 18.09 9.08
C PHE A 318 13.46 18.19 10.40
N GLU A 319 13.21 17.27 11.34
CA GLU A 319 13.97 17.19 12.58
C GLU A 319 15.22 16.31 12.38
N PRO A 320 16.39 16.73 12.90
CA PRO A 320 17.67 16.04 12.73
C PRO A 320 17.82 14.73 13.52
#